data_AF-A0A928XNQ0-F1
#
_entry.id   AF-A0A928XNQ0-F1
#
_cell.length_a   1.000
_cell.length_b   1.000
_cell.length_c   1.000
_cell.angle_alpha   90.00
_cell.angle_beta   90.00
_cell.angle_gamma   90.00
#
_symmetry.space_group_name_H-M   'P 1'
#
loop_
_entity.id
_entity.type
_entity.pdbx_description
1 polymer ?
#
loop_
_entity_poly.entity_id
_entity_poly.type
_entity_poly.pdbx_seq_one_letter_code
_entity_poly.pdbx_strand_id
1 'polypeptide(L)'
;MPHPLRRVLRLGLPLAGALGLALACSRSGLDADDFEWIDGRETPPDAGLGGAAGAAGLPDAQQPNVCVPSEEVCNGTDDDCDGQTDELSPVPCPGGGEQYCVSGAWSACPEKCEACMPGSERVCFNSYCKYWGVQTCTADGKSFGKCKEHDPPPECKSIAKDKKYSPELEQCCLDNGYCCRDTFDLDDDGDSGEMLGDCEDVLCKP
;
A
#
# COMPACT_ATOMS: atom_id res chain seq x y z
N MET A 1 -13.67 13.05 -57.78
CA MET A 1 -12.61 12.61 -58.73
C MET A 1 -12.12 11.23 -58.29
N PRO A 2 -12.27 10.17 -59.08
CA PRO A 2 -11.77 8.84 -58.73
C PRO A 2 -10.52 8.49 -59.54
N HIS A 3 -9.45 8.01 -58.90
CA HIS A 3 -8.44 7.14 -59.50
C HIS A 3 -7.75 6.28 -58.42
N PRO A 4 -7.22 5.10 -58.80
CA PRO A 4 -7.33 3.89 -57.98
C PRO A 4 -6.00 3.39 -57.37
N LEU A 5 -6.20 2.47 -56.42
CA LEU A 5 -5.28 1.46 -55.86
C LEU A 5 -4.04 1.12 -56.69
N ARG A 6 -2.88 1.09 -56.02
CA ARG A 6 -1.74 0.22 -56.38
C ARG A 6 -1.30 -0.60 -55.16
N ARG A 7 -1.79 -1.83 -55.10
CA ARG A 7 -1.12 -2.96 -54.42
C ARG A 7 0.15 -3.30 -55.19
N VAL A 8 1.28 -3.41 -54.49
CA VAL A 8 2.41 -4.21 -54.94
C VAL A 8 2.56 -5.37 -53.98
N LEU A 9 2.55 -6.56 -54.56
CA LEU A 9 2.58 -7.87 -53.92
C LEU A 9 3.92 -8.53 -54.30
N ARG A 10 4.40 -9.45 -53.45
CA ARG A 10 5.37 -10.54 -53.71
C ARG A 10 6.85 -10.15 -53.55
N LEU A 11 7.76 -10.96 -53.01
CA LEU A 11 7.76 -12.38 -52.62
C LEU A 11 9.04 -12.65 -51.80
N GLY A 12 9.03 -13.67 -50.94
CA GLY A 12 10.18 -14.60 -50.83
C GLY A 12 11.15 -14.45 -49.65
N LEU A 13 10.91 -15.24 -48.61
CA LEU A 13 11.94 -15.81 -47.72
C LEU A 13 12.89 -16.73 -48.49
N PRO A 14 14.11 -17.00 -47.97
CA PRO A 14 14.32 -18.35 -47.45
C PRO A 14 15.05 -18.43 -46.10
N LEU A 15 14.78 -19.54 -45.42
CA LEU A 15 15.39 -20.06 -44.20
C LEU A 15 16.86 -20.47 -44.37
N ALA A 16 17.66 -20.29 -43.32
CA ALA A 16 18.66 -21.23 -42.76
C ALA A 16 19.23 -20.53 -41.50
N GLY A 17 19.32 -21.10 -40.29
CA GLY A 17 19.60 -22.47 -39.91
C GLY A 17 20.87 -22.44 -39.04
N ALA A 18 20.74 -22.47 -37.71
CA ALA A 18 21.83 -22.82 -36.80
C ALA A 18 21.27 -23.33 -35.47
N LEU A 19 21.23 -24.66 -35.39
CA LEU A 19 21.18 -25.48 -34.18
C LEU A 19 22.40 -25.14 -33.29
N GLY A 20 22.21 -24.97 -31.98
CA GLY A 20 23.32 -24.72 -31.07
C GLY A 20 22.98 -24.90 -29.59
N LEU A 21 23.01 -26.16 -29.16
CA LEU A 21 23.17 -26.68 -27.79
C LEU A 21 22.39 -26.03 -26.63
N ALA A 22 21.42 -26.81 -26.14
CA ALA A 22 21.06 -26.83 -24.73
C ALA A 22 22.28 -27.21 -23.87
N LEU A 23 22.77 -26.28 -23.04
CA LEU A 23 23.48 -26.65 -21.82
C LEU A 23 22.47 -26.68 -20.68
N ALA A 24 22.15 -27.88 -20.24
CA ALA A 24 21.48 -28.12 -18.99
C ALA A 24 22.34 -27.59 -17.83
N CYS A 25 21.83 -26.62 -17.06
CA CYS A 25 22.31 -26.45 -15.70
C CYS A 25 21.79 -27.64 -14.88
N SER A 26 22.68 -28.62 -14.72
CA SER A 26 22.46 -29.74 -13.81
C SER A 26 22.28 -29.19 -12.40
N ARG A 27 21.20 -29.64 -11.80
CA ARG A 27 20.81 -29.47 -10.41
C ARG A 27 21.86 -30.15 -9.53
N SER A 28 22.72 -29.36 -8.91
CA SER A 28 23.50 -29.79 -7.74
C SER A 28 22.73 -29.34 -6.51
N GLY A 29 22.19 -30.31 -5.78
CA GLY A 29 21.74 -30.09 -4.42
C GLY A 29 22.90 -29.56 -3.59
N LEU A 30 22.61 -28.53 -2.79
CA LEU A 30 23.42 -28.20 -1.63
C LEU A 30 22.48 -28.30 -0.45
N ASP A 31 22.78 -29.33 0.32
CA ASP A 31 22.16 -29.80 1.52
C ASP A 31 22.01 -28.69 2.56
N ALA A 32 20.87 -28.73 3.26
CA ALA A 32 20.75 -28.15 4.58
C ALA A 32 21.61 -28.96 5.57
N ASP A 33 21.94 -28.32 6.69
CA ASP A 33 22.62 -28.90 7.87
C ASP A 33 24.16 -28.86 7.82
N ASP A 34 24.73 -27.69 8.14
CA ASP A 34 25.99 -27.59 8.89
C ASP A 34 26.07 -26.22 9.58
N PHE A 35 25.45 -26.10 10.76
CA PHE A 35 25.72 -25.01 11.70
C PHE A 35 26.27 -25.63 12.98
N GLU A 36 27.54 -26.03 12.94
CA GLU A 36 28.34 -26.26 14.14
C GLU A 36 29.14 -24.99 14.45
N TRP A 37 28.68 -24.25 15.47
CA TRP A 37 29.56 -23.43 16.29
C TRP A 37 29.74 -24.14 17.63
N ILE A 38 31.00 -24.45 17.92
CA ILE A 38 31.50 -25.20 19.08
C ILE A 38 31.59 -24.28 20.32
N ASP A 39 31.49 -24.93 21.49
CA ASP A 39 31.97 -24.58 22.84
C ASP A 39 31.02 -23.84 23.83
N GLY A 40 30.23 -24.65 24.55
CA GLY A 40 30.51 -24.99 25.95
C GLY A 40 30.53 -23.87 27.00
N ARG A 41 29.40 -23.64 27.70
CA ARG A 41 29.42 -23.19 29.09
C ARG A 41 28.20 -23.66 29.90
N GLU A 42 28.41 -24.79 30.59
CA GLU A 42 28.07 -25.08 31.99
C GLU A 42 26.79 -24.42 32.57
N THR A 43 25.78 -25.25 32.80
CA THR A 43 24.65 -24.97 33.71
C THR A 43 25.07 -25.19 35.18
N PRO A 44 24.62 -24.35 36.12
CA PRO A 44 24.50 -24.74 37.53
C PRO A 44 23.03 -25.13 37.87
N PRO A 45 22.82 -26.20 38.66
CA PRO A 45 21.50 -26.56 39.18
C PRO A 45 21.20 -25.91 40.55
N ASP A 46 19.94 -25.50 40.68
CA ASP A 46 19.06 -25.46 41.87
C ASP A 46 19.49 -24.76 43.17
N ALA A 47 18.76 -23.70 43.53
CA ALA A 47 18.19 -23.53 44.88
C ALA A 47 17.01 -22.53 44.82
N GLY A 48 15.80 -23.03 45.08
CA GLY A 48 14.56 -22.23 45.10
C GLY A 48 14.26 -21.56 46.44
N LEU A 49 13.45 -20.49 46.36
CA LEU A 49 12.52 -19.93 47.34
C LEU A 49 11.47 -19.20 46.45
N GLY A 50 10.15 -19.35 46.49
CA GLY A 50 9.25 -19.79 47.55
C GLY A 50 8.18 -18.70 47.74
N GLY A 51 6.99 -18.88 47.15
CA GLY A 51 5.73 -18.16 47.47
C GLY A 51 5.50 -16.82 46.74
N ALA A 52 4.28 -16.38 46.42
CA ALA A 52 2.93 -16.94 46.56
C ALA A 52 2.01 -16.13 45.61
N ALA A 53 0.84 -16.70 45.34
CA ALA A 53 -0.18 -16.22 44.41
C ALA A 53 -0.81 -14.85 44.77
N GLY A 54 -1.25 -14.15 43.71
CA GLY A 54 -2.47 -13.34 43.71
C GLY A 54 -2.36 -11.89 44.17
N ALA A 55 -2.27 -10.97 43.22
CA ALA A 55 -2.97 -9.70 43.27
C ALA A 55 -3.27 -9.23 41.85
N ALA A 56 -4.45 -8.66 41.69
CA ALA A 56 -5.00 -8.07 40.49
C ALA A 56 -4.04 -7.10 39.81
N GLY A 57 -4.29 -6.87 38.51
CA GLY A 57 -3.64 -5.85 37.71
C GLY A 57 -3.41 -4.56 38.49
N LEU A 58 -2.15 -4.16 38.51
CA LEU A 58 -1.75 -2.82 38.87
C LEU A 58 -2.01 -1.99 37.61
N PRO A 59 -2.90 -0.97 37.62
CA PRO A 59 -2.82 0.05 36.60
C PRO A 59 -1.43 0.68 36.72
N ASP A 60 -0.69 0.64 35.62
CA ASP A 60 0.64 1.24 35.49
C ASP A 60 0.50 2.71 35.90
N ALA A 61 1.07 3.03 37.05
CA ALA A 61 0.95 4.36 37.63
C ALA A 61 1.79 5.33 36.79
N GLN A 62 1.07 6.12 35.98
CA GLN A 62 1.26 7.55 35.76
C GLN A 62 2.67 8.04 36.10
N GLN A 63 3.47 8.31 35.06
CA GLN A 63 4.62 9.19 35.19
C GLN A 63 4.17 10.53 35.79
N PRO A 64 4.97 11.21 36.63
CA PRO A 64 4.64 12.50 37.21
C PRO A 64 4.84 13.61 36.17
N ASN A 65 4.23 13.45 35.00
CA ASN A 65 4.02 14.54 34.06
C ASN A 65 2.77 15.23 34.60
N VAL A 66 2.92 16.48 35.07
CA VAL A 66 1.77 17.29 35.47
C VAL A 66 0.99 17.64 34.21
N CYS A 67 0.14 16.73 33.77
CA CYS A 67 -0.85 16.94 32.74
C CYS A 67 -2.23 16.86 33.42
N VAL A 68 -3.17 17.68 32.97
CA VAL A 68 -4.52 17.75 33.53
C VAL A 68 -5.42 17.06 32.51
N PRO A 69 -5.98 15.87 32.81
CA PRO A 69 -6.80 15.13 31.87
C PRO A 69 -7.98 15.96 31.37
N SER A 70 -8.17 15.94 30.06
CA SER A 70 -9.28 16.56 29.34
C SER A 70 -9.80 15.61 28.25
N GLU A 71 -10.83 16.01 27.51
CA GLU A 71 -11.33 15.20 26.40
C GLU A 71 -10.31 15.19 25.26
N GLU A 72 -10.00 14.00 24.75
CA GLU A 72 -9.14 13.82 23.59
C GLU A 72 -9.58 14.68 22.41
N VAL A 73 -8.63 15.42 21.82
CA VAL A 73 -8.85 16.13 20.57
C VAL A 73 -7.70 15.88 19.61
N CYS A 74 -7.99 15.91 18.32
CA CYS A 74 -6.98 15.65 17.30
C CYS A 74 -5.98 16.81 17.22
N ASN A 75 -4.93 16.77 18.02
CA ASN A 75 -3.97 17.86 18.17
C ASN A 75 -2.50 17.37 18.30
N GLY A 76 -2.27 16.06 18.41
CA GLY A 76 -0.94 15.47 18.53
C GLY A 76 -0.39 15.48 19.96
N THR A 77 -1.26 15.63 20.96
CA THR A 77 -0.98 15.64 22.39
C THR A 77 -1.86 14.60 23.07
N ASP A 78 -1.34 13.99 24.13
CA ASP A 78 -2.08 13.16 25.08
C ASP A 78 -2.91 14.10 25.98
N ASP A 79 -4.18 14.35 25.63
CA ASP A 79 -5.03 15.31 26.32
C ASP A 79 -5.66 14.70 27.58
N ASP A 80 -5.87 13.38 27.61
CA ASP A 80 -6.45 12.62 28.72
C ASP A 80 -5.41 11.97 29.65
N CYS A 81 -4.13 12.08 29.30
CA CYS A 81 -2.98 11.60 30.06
C CYS A 81 -2.90 10.08 30.23
N ASP A 82 -3.49 9.30 29.34
CA ASP A 82 -3.47 7.83 29.44
C ASP A 82 -2.19 7.20 28.88
N GLY A 83 -1.29 8.01 28.30
CA GLY A 83 -0.02 7.59 27.71
C GLY A 83 -0.12 7.22 26.22
N GLN A 84 -1.28 7.39 25.61
CA GLN A 84 -1.47 7.32 24.17
C GLN A 84 -1.62 8.75 23.61
N THR A 85 -1.66 8.90 22.29
CA THR A 85 -1.92 10.22 21.69
C THR A 85 -2.96 10.10 20.59
N ASP A 86 -3.99 10.95 20.65
CA ASP A 86 -5.08 11.06 19.67
C ASP A 86 -5.89 9.74 19.47
N GLU A 87 -6.41 9.09 20.52
CA GLU A 87 -7.15 7.79 20.46
C GLU A 87 -8.59 7.94 19.95
N LEU A 88 -8.79 8.83 18.97
CA LEU A 88 -10.10 9.21 18.49
C LEU A 88 -10.69 8.14 17.56
N SER A 89 -11.99 7.91 17.76
CA SER A 89 -12.76 7.12 16.81
C SER A 89 -12.89 7.84 15.46
N PRO A 90 -13.04 7.09 14.36
CA PRO A 90 -13.23 7.69 13.04
C PRO A 90 -14.50 8.54 13.00
N VAL A 91 -14.45 9.66 12.28
CA VAL A 91 -15.57 10.60 12.14
C VAL A 91 -16.20 10.43 10.76
N PRO A 92 -17.52 10.19 10.65
CA PRO A 92 -18.17 9.98 9.37
C PRO A 92 -18.18 11.25 8.52
N CYS A 93 -17.91 11.09 7.23
CA CYS A 93 -17.99 12.19 6.27
C CYS A 93 -19.43 12.40 5.76
N PRO A 94 -19.84 13.64 5.41
CA PRO A 94 -21.10 13.90 4.69
C PRO A 94 -21.17 13.14 3.36
N GLY A 95 -19.99 12.90 2.78
CA GLY A 95 -19.73 12.11 1.59
C GLY A 95 -19.71 10.59 1.82
N GLY A 96 -20.02 10.07 3.00
CA GLY A 96 -19.71 8.66 3.28
C GLY A 96 -18.20 8.41 3.37
N GLY A 97 -17.84 7.25 3.90
CA GLY A 97 -16.50 7.03 4.43
C GLY A 97 -16.25 7.81 5.73
N GLU A 98 -15.00 7.79 6.21
CA GLU A 98 -14.62 8.31 7.53
C GLU A 98 -13.31 9.12 7.46
N GLN A 99 -13.20 10.16 8.29
CA GLN A 99 -11.96 10.86 8.61
C GLN A 99 -11.31 10.23 9.84
N TYR A 100 -9.99 10.25 9.90
CA TYR A 100 -9.22 9.72 11.02
C TYR A 100 -8.28 10.79 11.54
N CYS A 101 -8.08 10.83 12.85
CA CYS A 101 -7.01 11.65 13.42
C CYS A 101 -5.68 10.95 13.18
N VAL A 102 -4.74 11.65 12.55
CA VAL A 102 -3.41 11.12 12.26
C VAL A 102 -2.40 12.24 12.50
N SER A 103 -1.50 12.03 13.47
CA SER A 103 -0.44 12.99 13.80
C SER A 103 -0.97 14.39 14.14
N GLY A 104 -2.03 14.47 14.94
CA GLY A 104 -2.64 15.74 15.34
C GLY A 104 -3.40 16.49 14.24
N ALA A 105 -3.73 15.83 13.13
CA ALA A 105 -4.57 16.40 12.08
C ALA A 105 -5.61 15.41 11.56
N TRP A 106 -6.80 15.92 11.26
CA TRP A 106 -7.84 15.14 10.60
C TRP A 106 -7.48 14.89 9.14
N SER A 107 -7.59 13.64 8.69
CA SER A 107 -7.50 13.31 7.26
C SER A 107 -8.62 13.98 6.46
N ALA A 108 -8.40 14.23 5.17
CA ALA A 108 -9.48 14.64 4.26
C ALA A 108 -10.58 13.56 4.20
N CYS A 109 -11.81 13.98 3.89
CA CYS A 109 -12.88 13.03 3.55
C CYS A 109 -12.53 12.28 2.26
N PRO A 110 -12.80 10.97 2.18
CA PRO A 110 -12.65 10.24 0.92
C PRO A 110 -13.65 10.78 -0.11
N GLU A 111 -13.23 10.83 -1.37
CA GLU A 111 -14.12 11.17 -2.49
C GLU A 111 -15.13 10.02 -2.73
N LYS A 112 -16.37 10.40 -3.05
CA LYS A 112 -17.44 9.45 -3.36
C LYS A 112 -17.25 8.88 -4.76
N CYS A 113 -17.35 7.56 -4.88
CA CYS A 113 -17.60 6.92 -6.17
C CYS A 113 -19.10 6.71 -6.36
N GLU A 114 -19.60 6.77 -7.59
CA GLU A 114 -21.01 6.45 -7.88
C GLU A 114 -21.29 4.98 -7.56
N ALA A 115 -20.35 4.10 -7.89
CA ALA A 115 -20.30 2.71 -7.44
C ALA A 115 -18.89 2.12 -7.57
N CYS A 116 -18.52 1.19 -6.70
CA CYS A 116 -17.40 0.27 -6.91
C CYS A 116 -17.82 -1.13 -6.45
N MET A 117 -17.24 -2.18 -7.04
CA MET A 117 -17.52 -3.53 -6.57
C MET A 117 -16.88 -3.73 -5.18
N PRO A 118 -17.63 -4.15 -4.15
CA PRO A 118 -17.07 -4.37 -2.82
C PRO A 118 -15.84 -5.26 -2.85
N GLY A 119 -14.73 -4.78 -2.29
CA GLY A 119 -13.45 -5.48 -2.30
C GLY A 119 -12.59 -5.25 -3.54
N SER A 120 -13.06 -4.54 -4.57
CA SER A 120 -12.20 -4.12 -5.68
C SER A 120 -11.10 -3.18 -5.21
N GLU A 121 -9.97 -3.19 -5.90
CA GLU A 121 -8.79 -2.40 -5.52
C GLU A 121 -8.45 -1.37 -6.59
N ARG A 122 -7.96 -0.22 -6.15
CA ARG A 122 -7.37 0.80 -7.01
C ARG A 122 -6.03 1.25 -6.43
N VAL A 123 -5.17 1.74 -7.30
CA VAL A 123 -3.90 2.36 -6.94
C VAL A 123 -4.17 3.81 -6.55
N CYS A 124 -3.53 4.24 -5.47
CA CYS A 124 -3.62 5.59 -4.96
C CYS A 124 -2.23 6.14 -4.71
N PHE A 125 -2.02 7.36 -5.18
CA PHE A 125 -0.83 8.14 -4.90
C PHE A 125 -1.26 9.23 -3.92
N ASN A 126 -0.70 9.25 -2.73
CA ASN A 126 -0.89 10.37 -1.81
C ASN A 126 0.38 10.56 -0.99
N SER A 127 0.45 11.64 -0.21
CA SER A 127 1.62 11.95 0.62
C SER A 127 1.92 10.92 1.72
N TYR A 128 0.99 10.01 2.03
CA TYR A 128 1.12 8.99 3.06
C TYR A 128 1.76 7.70 2.53
N CYS A 129 1.57 7.40 1.24
CA CYS A 129 2.22 6.26 0.60
C CYS A 129 3.57 6.69 0.03
N LYS A 130 4.64 6.06 0.50
CA LYS A 130 6.01 6.41 0.12
C LYS A 130 6.31 5.98 -1.32
N TYR A 131 5.68 4.89 -1.76
CA TYR A 131 5.93 4.28 -3.06
C TYR A 131 4.63 3.91 -3.77
N TRP A 132 3.85 2.95 -3.25
CA TRP A 132 2.68 2.45 -3.97
C TRP A 132 1.53 2.23 -3.01
N GLY A 133 0.46 2.98 -3.19
CA GLY A 133 -0.73 2.87 -2.36
C GLY A 133 -1.79 2.01 -3.01
N VAL A 134 -2.50 1.21 -2.21
CA VAL A 134 -3.71 0.50 -2.65
C VAL A 134 -4.89 0.89 -1.75
N GLN A 135 -6.02 1.15 -2.40
CA GLN A 135 -7.31 1.38 -1.76
C GLN A 135 -8.29 0.29 -2.14
N THR A 136 -8.96 -0.26 -1.14
CA THR A 136 -10.02 -1.26 -1.33
C THR A 136 -11.40 -0.60 -1.23
N CYS A 137 -12.30 -0.93 -2.16
CA CYS A 137 -13.69 -0.52 -2.14
C CYS A 137 -14.40 -1.11 -0.91
N THR A 138 -15.13 -0.26 -0.19
CA THR A 138 -15.84 -0.62 1.03
C THR A 138 -17.04 -1.54 0.76
N ALA A 139 -17.51 -2.23 1.80
CA ALA A 139 -18.58 -3.23 1.68
C ALA A 139 -19.92 -2.66 1.17
N ASP A 140 -20.14 -1.35 1.34
CA ASP A 140 -21.32 -0.63 0.83
C ASP A 140 -21.21 -0.25 -0.66
N GLY A 141 -20.05 -0.49 -1.29
CA GLY A 141 -19.83 -0.31 -2.73
C GLY A 141 -19.84 1.15 -3.18
N LYS A 142 -19.57 2.10 -2.28
CA LYS A 142 -19.73 3.55 -2.54
C LYS A 142 -18.51 4.39 -2.19
N SER A 143 -17.52 3.82 -1.55
CA SER A 143 -16.31 4.54 -1.16
C SER A 143 -15.09 3.64 -1.17
N PHE A 144 -13.93 4.26 -1.19
CA PHE A 144 -12.66 3.58 -0.98
C PHE A 144 -12.17 3.80 0.45
N GLY A 145 -11.60 2.76 1.05
CA GLY A 145 -10.96 2.85 2.36
C GLY A 145 -9.66 3.66 2.33
N LYS A 146 -8.87 3.54 3.40
CA LYS A 146 -7.54 4.18 3.45
C LYS A 146 -6.64 3.67 2.33
N CYS A 147 -5.86 4.59 1.76
CA CYS A 147 -4.73 4.25 0.92
C CYS A 147 -3.65 3.63 1.80
N LYS A 148 -3.41 2.33 1.64
CA LYS A 148 -2.42 1.57 2.40
C LYS A 148 -1.17 1.41 1.56
N GLU A 149 0.00 1.49 2.19
CA GLU A 149 1.26 1.20 1.50
C GLU A 149 1.32 -0.29 1.13
N HIS A 150 1.67 -0.56 -0.12
CA HIS A 150 1.93 -1.88 -0.67
C HIS A 150 3.27 -1.86 -1.43
N ASP A 151 3.84 -3.04 -1.66
CA ASP A 151 5.00 -3.15 -2.53
C ASP A 151 4.61 -2.79 -3.98
N PRO A 152 5.38 -1.92 -4.67
CA PRO A 152 5.11 -1.59 -6.06
C PRO A 152 5.31 -2.82 -6.95
N PRO A 153 4.54 -2.93 -8.04
CA PRO A 153 4.74 -3.98 -9.02
C PRO A 153 6.14 -3.90 -9.65
N PRO A 154 6.73 -5.03 -10.10
CA PRO A 154 8.11 -5.09 -10.60
C PRO A 154 8.44 -4.04 -11.67
N GLU A 155 7.53 -3.77 -12.59
CA GLU A 155 7.61 -2.77 -13.65
C GLU A 155 7.72 -1.33 -13.14
N CYS A 156 7.08 -1.00 -12.02
CA CYS A 156 7.09 0.35 -11.44
C CYS A 156 8.07 0.50 -10.28
N LYS A 157 8.73 -0.59 -9.84
CA LYS A 157 9.57 -0.61 -8.64
C LYS A 157 10.75 0.36 -8.69
N SER A 158 11.39 0.55 -9.86
CA SER A 158 12.48 1.51 -10.02
C SER A 158 11.98 2.95 -9.95
N ILE A 159 10.87 3.25 -10.63
CA ILE A 159 10.27 4.59 -10.65
C ILE A 159 9.76 4.94 -9.25
N ALA A 160 9.09 4.01 -8.58
CA ALA A 160 8.58 4.19 -7.24
C ALA A 160 9.72 4.56 -6.27
N LYS A 161 10.83 3.81 -6.30
CA LYS A 161 11.98 4.04 -5.43
C LYS A 161 12.59 5.44 -5.61
N ASP A 162 12.68 5.92 -6.86
CA ASP A 162 13.43 7.12 -7.21
C ASP A 162 12.56 8.39 -7.17
N LYS A 163 11.30 8.29 -7.64
CA LYS A 163 10.40 9.42 -7.87
C LYS A 163 9.28 9.54 -6.84
N LYS A 164 8.88 8.43 -6.19
CA LYS A 164 7.82 8.38 -5.15
C LYS A 164 6.50 8.98 -5.66
N TYR A 165 5.73 9.64 -4.79
CA TYR A 165 4.53 10.43 -5.13
C TYR A 165 4.85 11.47 -6.22
N SER A 166 4.66 11.08 -7.48
CA SER A 166 5.12 11.81 -8.65
C SER A 166 4.29 11.47 -9.90
N PRO A 167 4.19 12.39 -10.86
CA PRO A 167 3.52 12.14 -12.14
C PRO A 167 4.13 10.94 -12.88
N GLU A 168 5.45 10.72 -12.80
CA GLU A 168 6.09 9.60 -13.49
C GLU A 168 5.68 8.23 -12.92
N LEU A 169 5.37 8.17 -11.63
CA LEU A 169 4.91 6.93 -11.01
C LEU A 169 3.46 6.63 -11.35
N GLU A 170 2.63 7.67 -11.42
CA GLU A 170 1.26 7.56 -11.92
C GLU A 170 1.24 7.15 -13.40
N GLN A 171 2.13 7.72 -14.22
CA GLN A 171 2.29 7.28 -15.61
C GLN A 171 2.64 5.80 -15.70
N CYS A 172 3.52 5.28 -14.84
CA CYS A 172 3.83 3.85 -14.82
C CYS A 172 2.60 3.00 -14.49
N CYS A 173 1.74 3.49 -13.59
CA CYS A 173 0.49 2.85 -13.25
C CYS A 173 -0.41 2.74 -14.49
N LEU A 174 -0.58 3.85 -15.22
CA LEU A 174 -1.39 3.91 -16.44
C LEU A 174 -0.81 3.07 -17.58
N ASP A 175 0.50 3.14 -17.80
CA ASP A 175 1.21 2.42 -18.87
C ASP A 175 1.08 0.90 -18.75
N ASN A 176 0.81 0.39 -17.54
CA ASN A 176 0.64 -1.04 -17.27
C ASN A 176 -0.82 -1.43 -17.03
N GLY A 177 -1.78 -0.53 -17.30
CA GLY A 177 -3.21 -0.81 -17.23
C GLY A 177 -3.76 -0.99 -15.82
N TYR A 178 -3.05 -0.52 -14.78
CA TYR A 178 -3.61 -0.55 -13.44
C TYR A 178 -4.78 0.42 -13.32
N CYS A 179 -5.71 0.16 -12.39
CA CYS A 179 -6.74 1.13 -12.05
C CYS A 179 -6.15 2.21 -11.14
N CYS A 180 -5.80 3.36 -11.72
CA CYS A 180 -5.03 4.41 -11.07
C CYS A 180 -5.91 5.60 -10.73
N ARG A 181 -5.68 6.20 -9.57
CA ARG A 181 -6.23 7.51 -9.26
C ARG A 181 -5.45 8.58 -9.98
N ASP A 182 -6.14 9.33 -10.85
CA ASP A 182 -5.61 10.53 -11.47
C ASP A 182 -5.33 11.55 -10.38
N THR A 183 -4.08 11.69 -9.99
CA THR A 183 -3.67 12.57 -8.90
C THR A 183 -2.85 13.73 -9.44
N PHE A 184 -2.27 13.56 -10.62
CA PHE A 184 -1.41 14.54 -11.26
C PHE A 184 -1.99 15.11 -12.58
N ASP A 185 -3.26 14.83 -12.91
CA ASP A 185 -3.95 15.36 -14.10
C ASP A 185 -3.14 15.05 -15.37
N LEU A 186 -2.80 13.76 -15.56
CA LEU A 186 -1.87 13.33 -16.61
C LEU A 186 -2.48 13.38 -18.02
N ASP A 187 -3.80 13.45 -18.12
CA ASP A 187 -4.54 13.62 -19.38
C ASP A 187 -4.96 15.08 -19.63
N ASP A 188 -4.53 16.02 -18.79
CA ASP A 188 -4.69 17.48 -18.92
C ASP A 188 -6.16 17.90 -19.11
N ASP A 189 -7.09 17.18 -18.49
CA ASP A 189 -8.52 17.44 -18.61
C ASP A 189 -9.00 18.46 -17.55
N GLY A 190 -8.14 18.73 -16.57
CA GLY A 190 -8.32 19.74 -15.54
C GLY A 190 -9.13 19.27 -14.33
N ASP A 191 -9.45 17.99 -14.26
CA ASP A 191 -9.92 17.35 -13.05
C ASP A 191 -8.83 16.50 -12.37
N SER A 192 -9.12 16.05 -11.16
CA SER A 192 -8.22 15.20 -10.39
C SER A 192 -9.06 14.38 -9.42
N GLY A 193 -8.67 13.14 -9.22
CA GLY A 193 -9.38 12.17 -8.38
C GLY A 193 -10.23 11.18 -9.17
N GLU A 194 -10.32 11.32 -10.48
CA GLU A 194 -10.95 10.33 -11.35
C GLU A 194 -10.08 9.07 -11.53
N MET A 195 -10.66 8.07 -12.20
CA MET A 195 -10.07 6.74 -12.35
C MET A 195 -9.63 6.52 -13.79
N LEU A 196 -8.32 6.34 -13.97
CA LEU A 196 -7.69 6.12 -15.25
C LEU A 196 -7.08 4.70 -15.32
N GLY A 197 -7.00 4.13 -16.53
CA GLY A 197 -6.53 2.76 -16.77
C GLY A 197 -7.65 1.71 -16.78
N ASP A 198 -7.34 0.45 -16.45
CA ASP A 198 -8.32 -0.65 -16.51
C ASP A 198 -9.12 -0.76 -15.21
N CYS A 199 -10.15 0.09 -15.08
CA CYS A 199 -10.99 0.23 -13.89
C CYS A 199 -12.37 -0.44 -14.01
N GLU A 200 -12.49 -1.59 -14.68
CA GLU A 200 -13.80 -2.23 -14.98
C GLU A 200 -14.68 -2.50 -13.72
N ASP A 201 -14.03 -2.60 -12.56
CA ASP A 201 -14.68 -2.88 -11.26
C ASP A 201 -14.93 -1.61 -10.42
N VAL A 202 -14.69 -0.43 -10.99
CA VAL A 202 -14.74 0.88 -10.33
C VAL A 202 -15.42 1.91 -11.23
N LEU A 203 -16.53 2.48 -10.76
CA LEU A 203 -17.26 3.56 -11.43
C LEU A 203 -17.27 4.80 -10.52
N CYS A 204 -16.15 5.52 -10.53
CA CYS A 204 -16.08 6.86 -9.96
C CYS A 204 -16.24 7.85 -11.12
N LYS A 205 -17.14 8.82 -10.97
CA LYS A 205 -17.16 9.99 -11.85
C LYS A 205 -16.45 11.16 -11.17
N PRO A 206 -15.78 12.02 -11.93
CA PRO A 206 -15.28 13.31 -11.43
C PRO A 206 -16.42 14.20 -10.88
#